data_AF-A0A932QTH1-F1
#
_entry.id   AF-A0A932QTH1-F1
#
_cell.length_a   1.000
_cell.length_b   1.000
_cell.length_c   1.000
_cell.angle_alpha   90.00
_cell.angle_beta   90.00
_cell.angle_gamma   90.00
#
_symmetry.space_group_name_H-M   'P 1'
#
loop_
_entity.id
_entity.type
_entity.pdbx_description
1 polymer ?
#
loop_
_entity_poly.entity_id
_entity_poly.type
_entity_poly.pdbx_seq_one_letter_code
_entity_poly.pdbx_strand_id
1 'polypeptide(L)'
;MSKDEFVLTVGQAQKLEFALRRNRYDPALVKVMTKGDNLGLFRDVLLGQAEIKPIEHLIDCDADPFVPKGWEVVEHHKGGRLKWDTRKVKLYLSKR
;
A
#
# COMPACT_ATOMS: atom_id res chain seq x y z
N MET A 1 -29.07 -10.83 25.11
CA MET A 1 -28.72 -11.61 23.90
C MET A 1 -27.26 -12.01 24.04
N SER A 2 -26.94 -13.29 23.89
CA SER A 2 -25.61 -13.87 24.17
C SER A 2 -24.50 -13.07 23.49
N LYS A 3 -23.57 -12.51 24.27
CA LYS A 3 -22.26 -12.08 23.75
C LYS A 3 -21.46 -13.36 23.62
N ASP A 4 -21.61 -14.06 22.50
CA ASP A 4 -20.64 -15.08 22.14
C ASP A 4 -19.33 -14.34 21.89
N GLU A 5 -18.47 -14.36 22.90
CA GLU A 5 -17.14 -13.78 22.82
C GLU A 5 -16.38 -14.51 21.71
N PHE A 6 -15.87 -13.75 20.75
CA PHE A 6 -15.05 -14.32 19.70
C PHE A 6 -13.74 -14.81 20.31
N VAL A 7 -13.61 -16.13 20.46
CA VAL A 7 -12.40 -16.78 20.98
C VAL A 7 -11.83 -17.72 19.92
N LEU A 8 -10.56 -17.55 19.58
CA LEU A 8 -9.85 -18.48 18.72
C LEU A 8 -9.45 -19.73 19.49
N THR A 9 -9.69 -20.90 18.92
CA THR A 9 -9.04 -22.13 19.37
C THR A 9 -7.54 -22.06 19.11
N VAL A 10 -6.74 -22.84 19.87
CA VAL A 10 -5.28 -22.93 19.67
C VAL A 10 -4.92 -23.27 18.22
N GLY A 11 -5.65 -24.21 17.60
CA GLY A 11 -5.42 -24.59 16.21
C GLY A 11 -5.74 -23.48 15.21
N GLN A 12 -6.78 -22.67 15.46
CA GLN A 12 -7.09 -21.51 14.61
C GLN A 12 -6.04 -20.40 14.78
N ALA A 13 -5.60 -20.14 16.01
CA ALA A 13 -4.55 -19.17 16.28
C ALA A 13 -3.24 -19.54 15.55
N GLN A 14 -2.81 -20.80 15.62
CA GLN A 14 -1.64 -21.29 14.91
C GLN A 14 -1.76 -21.16 13.38
N LYS A 15 -2.92 -21.49 12.82
CA LYS A 15 -3.17 -21.32 11.36
C LYS A 15 -3.08 -19.86 10.94
N LEU A 16 -3.65 -18.95 11.73
CA LEU A 16 -3.59 -17.51 11.47
C LEU A 16 -2.13 -17.02 11.53
N GLU A 17 -1.38 -17.44 12.54
CA GLU A 17 0.04 -17.11 12.69
C GLU A 17 0.86 -17.54 11.46
N PHE A 18 0.71 -18.79 11.01
CA PHE A 18 1.41 -19.27 9.82
C PHE A 18 1.01 -18.51 8.55
N ALA A 19 -0.26 -18.16 8.40
CA ALA A 19 -0.74 -17.40 7.25
C ALA A 19 -0.15 -15.98 7.23
N LEU A 20 -0.11 -15.30 8.37
CA LEU A 20 0.50 -13.97 8.51
C LEU A 20 2.00 -14.02 8.18
N ARG A 21 2.72 -15.00 8.73
CA ARG A 21 4.16 -15.20 8.46
C ARG A 21 4.44 -15.44 6.98
N ARG A 22 3.67 -16.31 6.32
CA ARG A 22 3.83 -16.62 4.89
C ARG A 22 3.64 -15.38 4.00
N ASN A 23 2.79 -14.44 4.43
CA ASN A 23 2.51 -13.20 3.72
C ASN A 23 3.35 -12.01 4.21
N ARG A 24 4.45 -12.29 4.94
CA ARG A 24 5.42 -11.28 5.42
C ARG A 24 4.81 -10.19 6.30
N TYR A 25 3.76 -10.51 7.06
CA TYR A 25 3.27 -9.62 8.10
C TYR A 25 4.27 -9.57 9.26
N ASP A 26 4.54 -8.36 9.75
CA ASP A 26 5.24 -8.11 11.00
C ASP A 26 4.25 -7.65 12.10
N PRO A 27 4.66 -7.58 13.38
CA PRO A 27 3.77 -7.16 14.47
C PRO A 27 3.18 -5.75 14.30
N ALA A 28 3.89 -4.83 13.62
CA ALA A 28 3.40 -3.49 13.38
C ALA A 28 2.25 -3.51 12.35
N LEU A 29 2.39 -4.29 11.28
CA LEU A 29 1.33 -4.53 10.30
C LEU A 29 0.13 -5.23 10.91
N VAL A 30 0.33 -6.22 11.77
CA VAL A 30 -0.77 -6.89 12.50
C VAL A 30 -1.53 -5.88 13.35
N LYS A 31 -0.83 -4.99 14.06
CA LYS A 31 -1.44 -3.92 14.86
C LYS A 31 -2.25 -2.94 14.01
N VAL A 32 -1.81 -2.64 12.77
CA VAL A 32 -2.57 -1.79 11.86
C VAL A 32 -3.80 -2.54 11.33
N MET A 33 -3.63 -3.80 10.93
CA MET A 33 -4.71 -4.65 10.43
C MET A 33 -5.85 -4.78 11.44
N THR A 34 -5.57 -4.85 12.74
CA THR A 34 -6.59 -5.01 13.79
C THR A 34 -7.20 -3.70 14.31
N LYS A 35 -6.77 -2.54 13.81
CA LYS A 35 -7.34 -1.24 14.19
C LYS A 35 -8.57 -0.88 13.39
N GLY A 36 -9.51 -0.21 14.06
CA GLY A 36 -10.69 0.36 13.41
C GLY A 36 -11.49 -0.71 12.66
N ASP A 37 -11.92 -0.38 11.45
CA ASP A 37 -12.78 -1.23 10.61
C ASP A 37 -12.01 -1.99 9.51
N ASN A 38 -10.68 -2.08 9.61
CA ASN A 38 -9.86 -2.71 8.58
C ASN A 38 -10.24 -4.18 8.32
N LEU A 39 -10.51 -4.95 9.37
CA LEU A 39 -10.98 -6.34 9.24
C LEU A 39 -12.44 -6.42 8.76
N GLY A 40 -13.26 -5.39 9.01
CA GLY A 40 -14.62 -5.28 8.46
C GLY A 40 -14.59 -5.11 6.94
N LEU A 41 -13.77 -4.18 6.45
CA LEU A 41 -13.56 -4.00 5.01
C LEU A 41 -13.00 -5.27 4.35
N PHE A 42 -12.07 -5.96 5.02
CA PHE A 42 -11.54 -7.22 4.49
C PHE A 42 -12.60 -8.34 4.48
N ARG A 43 -13.51 -8.36 5.47
CA ARG A 43 -14.66 -9.29 5.46
C ARG A 43 -15.55 -9.04 4.25
N ASP A 44 -15.83 -7.79 3.89
CA ASP A 44 -16.65 -7.47 2.72
C ASP A 44 -15.99 -7.96 1.43
N VAL A 45 -14.66 -7.91 1.34
CA VAL A 45 -13.91 -8.53 0.23
C VAL A 45 -14.11 -10.05 0.20
N LEU A 46 -14.02 -10.72 1.36
CA LEU A 46 -14.24 -12.18 1.44
C LEU A 46 -15.68 -12.59 1.10
N LEU A 47 -16.65 -11.71 1.34
CA LEU A 47 -18.06 -11.90 1.00
C LEU A 47 -18.38 -11.52 -0.45
N GLY A 48 -17.40 -11.04 -1.23
CA GLY A 48 -17.60 -10.59 -2.61
C GLY A 48 -18.33 -9.25 -2.74
N GLN A 49 -18.39 -8.47 -1.66
CA GLN A 49 -19.05 -7.17 -1.58
C GLN A 49 -18.07 -6.00 -1.83
N ALA A 50 -16.77 -6.27 -1.78
CA ALA A 50 -15.71 -5.31 -2.06
C ALA A 50 -14.54 -5.97 -2.81
N GLU A 51 -13.60 -5.16 -3.30
CA GLU A 51 -12.41 -5.62 -4.03
C GLU A 51 -11.14 -4.90 -3.53
N ILE A 52 -9.99 -5.60 -3.57
CA ILE A 52 -8.68 -5.03 -3.26
C ILE A 52 -8.00 -4.61 -4.55
N LYS A 53 -7.74 -3.32 -4.71
CA LYS A 53 -6.97 -2.76 -5.84
C LYS A 53 -5.61 -2.25 -5.37
N PRO A 54 -4.52 -2.55 -6.10
CA PRO A 54 -3.24 -1.90 -5.87
C PRO A 54 -3.39 -0.38 -5.98
N ILE A 55 -2.74 0.36 -5.08
CA ILE A 55 -2.66 1.82 -5.22
C ILE A 55 -1.75 2.12 -6.41
N GLU A 56 -2.29 2.86 -7.39
CA GLU A 56 -1.52 3.35 -8.53
C GLU A 56 -1.01 4.75 -8.24
N HIS A 57 0.31 4.92 -8.32
CA HIS A 57 0.94 6.25 -8.25
C HIS A 57 1.10 6.77 -9.67
N LEU A 58 0.39 7.83 -10.01
CA LEU A 58 0.47 8.51 -11.31
C LEU A 58 1.18 9.85 -11.12
N ILE A 59 2.17 10.13 -11.98
CA ILE A 59 2.86 11.42 -12.06
C ILE A 59 2.34 12.14 -13.30
N ASP A 60 1.92 13.38 -13.12
CA ASP A 60 1.61 14.27 -14.24
C ASP A 60 2.91 14.91 -14.74
N CYS A 61 3.38 14.47 -15.91
CA CYS A 61 4.59 14.99 -16.54
C CYS A 61 4.35 16.27 -17.34
N ASP A 62 3.10 16.72 -17.52
CA ASP A 62 2.79 17.95 -18.23
C ASP A 62 2.75 19.17 -17.30
N ALA A 63 2.60 18.93 -15.99
CA ALA A 63 2.70 19.94 -14.95
C ALA A 63 4.09 20.59 -14.94
N ASP A 64 4.12 21.91 -14.73
CA ASP A 64 5.39 22.64 -14.65
C ASP A 64 6.20 22.16 -13.43
N PRO A 65 7.51 21.90 -13.60
CA PRO A 65 8.35 21.39 -12.52
C PRO A 65 8.46 22.43 -11.41
N PHE A 66 8.41 21.97 -10.16
CA PHE A 66 8.76 22.80 -9.02
C PHE A 66 10.26 23.13 -9.05
N VAL A 67 10.59 24.43 -9.06
CA VAL A 67 11.98 24.91 -9.09
C VAL A 67 12.33 25.59 -7.77
N PRO A 68 13.08 24.92 -6.87
CA PRO A 68 13.56 25.54 -5.63
C PRO A 68 14.47 26.74 -5.92
N LYS A 69 14.61 27.64 -4.94
CA LYS A 69 15.49 28.80 -5.07
C LYS A 69 16.93 28.36 -5.37
N GLY A 70 17.54 28.94 -6.42
CA GLY A 70 18.90 28.65 -6.86
C GLY A 70 19.03 27.43 -7.78
N TRP A 71 17.92 26.84 -8.21
CA TRP A 71 17.88 25.79 -9.21
C TRP A 71 17.40 26.36 -10.55
N GLU A 72 17.82 25.71 -11.63
CA GLU A 72 17.39 26.00 -12.99
C GLU A 72 16.94 24.69 -13.65
N VAL A 73 15.86 24.77 -14.43
CA VAL A 73 15.39 23.65 -15.23
C VAL A 73 16.14 23.67 -16.54
N VAL A 74 17.01 22.67 -16.75
CA VAL A 74 17.77 22.53 -17.99
C VAL A 74 16.88 22.00 -19.11
N GLU A 75 16.01 21.04 -18.82
CA GLU A 75 15.11 20.42 -19.80
C GLU A 75 13.88 19.82 -19.10
N HIS A 76 12.70 19.98 -19.69
CA HIS A 76 11.45 19.36 -19.22
C HIS A 76 10.84 18.52 -20.33
N HIS A 77 10.79 17.20 -20.12
CA HIS A 77 10.16 16.25 -21.02
C HIS A 77 8.68 16.06 -20.63
N LYS A 78 7.79 16.76 -21.34
CA LYS A 78 6.34 16.56 -21.24
C LYS A 78 5.93 15.22 -21.88
N GLY A 79 4.84 14.63 -21.41
CA GLY A 79 4.48 13.27 -21.79
C GLY A 79 3.21 12.72 -21.16
N GLY A 80 2.33 13.58 -20.64
CA GLY A 80 1.09 13.16 -20.00
C GLY A 80 1.32 12.44 -18.67
N ARG A 81 0.56 11.36 -18.42
CA ARG A 81 0.59 10.63 -17.15
C ARG A 81 1.56 9.46 -17.18
N LEU A 82 2.56 9.50 -16.31
CA LEU A 82 3.47 8.40 -16.07
C LEU A 82 2.98 7.56 -14.88
N LYS A 83 2.77 6.26 -15.09
CA LYS A 83 2.56 5.32 -13.99
C LYS A 83 3.90 5.05 -13.30
N TRP A 84 4.03 5.53 -12.08
CA TRP A 84 5.22 5.34 -11.26
C TRP A 84 5.33 3.88 -10.81
N ASP A 85 6.42 3.24 -11.22
CA ASP A 85 6.79 1.90 -10.79
C ASP A 85 8.29 1.89 -10.53
N THR A 86 8.69 1.77 -9.26
CA THR A 86 10.11 1.79 -8.84
C THR A 86 10.92 0.63 -9.42
N ARG A 87 10.26 -0.40 -9.96
CA ARG A 87 10.92 -1.50 -10.67
C ARG A 87 11.25 -1.14 -12.12
N LYS A 88 10.53 -0.19 -12.71
CA LYS A 88 10.70 0.28 -14.09
C LYS A 88 11.44 1.60 -14.18
N VAL A 89 11.29 2.46 -13.18
CA VAL A 89 11.86 3.81 -13.14
C VAL A 89 12.89 3.89 -12.02
N LYS A 90 14.10 4.34 -12.35
CA LYS A 90 15.16 4.62 -11.38
C LYS A 90 15.43 6.13 -11.36
N LEU A 91 15.50 6.70 -10.17
CA LEU A 91 15.95 8.07 -10.01
C LEU A 91 17.44 8.15 -10.34
N TYR A 92 17.80 8.97 -11.32
CA TYR A 92 19.19 9.20 -11.68
C TYR A 92 19.72 10.41 -10.89
N LEU A 93 20.66 10.17 -9.98
CA LEU A 93 21.53 11.22 -9.47
C LEU A 93 22.77 11.26 -10.36
N SER A 94 22.91 12.30 -11.18
CA SER A 94 24.20 12.54 -11.83
C SER A 94 25.21 12.94 -10.75
N LYS A 95 26.40 12.34 -10.77
CA LYS A 95 27.52 12.86 -9.96
C LYS A 95 27.98 14.17 -10.60
N ARG A 96 28.23 15.17 -9.77
CA ARG A 96 28.91 16.41 -10.15
C ARG A 96 30.36 16.14 -10.51
#